data_AF-X6MAB5-F1
#
_entry.id   AF-X6MAB5-F1
#
_cell.length_a   1.000
_cell.length_b   1.000
_cell.length_c   1.000
_cell.angle_alpha   90.00
_cell.angle_beta   90.00
_cell.angle_gamma   90.00
#
_symmetry.space_group_name_H-M   'P 1'
#
loop_
_entity.id
_entity.type
_entity.pdbx_description
1 polymer ?
#
loop_
_entity_poly.entity_id
_entity_poly.type
_entity_poly.pdbx_seq_one_letter_code
_entity_poly.pdbx_strand_id
1 'polypeptide(L)'
;KTTYVKIEKLKKDIESKDNEINKIKQEIQFKQKQIIQQIDENKKDQTQNIINISSTLDFQLVRSFKLNNTFTGHTNTAWSIDYSTFDDCQFICSGSYDKTVRVWD
;
A
#
# COMPACT_ATOMS: atom_id res chain seq x y z
N LYS A 1 65.12 -27.48 15.18
CA LYS A 1 64.98 -26.15 15.84
C LYS A 1 64.34 -25.10 14.92
N THR A 2 64.78 -25.00 13.66
CA THR A 2 64.30 -24.01 12.67
C THR A 2 62.84 -24.20 12.22
N THR A 3 62.38 -25.43 12.09
CA THR A 3 60.98 -25.77 11.73
C THR A 3 59.96 -25.37 12.80
N TYR A 4 60.29 -25.60 14.08
CA TYR A 4 59.42 -25.24 15.20
C TYR A 4 59.18 -23.72 15.29
N VAL A 5 60.22 -22.92 15.13
CA VAL A 5 60.12 -21.44 15.11
C VAL A 5 59.23 -20.95 13.97
N LYS A 6 59.27 -21.63 12.81
CA LYS A 6 58.44 -21.28 11.66
C LYS A 6 56.96 -21.61 11.89
N ILE A 7 56.67 -22.71 12.59
CA ILE A 7 55.30 -23.10 12.98
C ILE A 7 54.70 -22.11 13.98
N GLU A 8 55.46 -21.71 15.01
CA GLU A 8 54.97 -20.72 15.99
C GLU A 8 54.69 -19.35 15.37
N LYS A 9 55.51 -18.93 14.40
CA LYS A 9 55.25 -17.71 13.63
C LYS A 9 53.95 -17.82 12.81
N LEU A 10 53.74 -18.95 12.14
CA LEU A 10 52.52 -19.20 11.37
C LEU A 10 51.26 -19.23 12.25
N LYS A 11 51.32 -19.80 13.45
CA LYS A 11 50.19 -19.79 14.40
C LYS A 11 49.77 -18.37 14.77
N LYS A 12 50.74 -17.51 15.07
CA LYS A 12 50.49 -16.11 15.43
C LYS A 12 49.89 -15.32 14.26
N ASP A 13 50.35 -15.60 13.04
CA ASP A 13 49.79 -14.99 11.83
C ASP A 13 48.35 -15.45 11.57
N ILE A 14 48.00 -16.72 11.85
CA ILE A 14 46.62 -17.22 11.75
C ILE A 14 45.72 -16.54 12.78
N GLU A 15 46.15 -16.47 14.04
CA GLU A 15 45.39 -15.83 15.11
C GLU A 15 45.13 -14.35 14.82
N SER A 16 46.13 -13.66 14.26
CA SER A 16 45.96 -12.28 13.80
C SER A 16 44.90 -12.15 12.71
N LYS A 17 44.90 -13.06 11.72
CA LYS A 17 43.90 -13.06 10.64
C LYS A 17 42.49 -13.41 11.12
N ASP A 18 42.35 -14.32 12.09
CA ASP A 18 41.06 -14.64 12.69
C ASP A 18 40.44 -13.43 13.39
N ASN A 19 41.26 -12.61 14.06
CA ASN A 19 40.80 -11.36 14.68
C ASN A 19 40.31 -10.34 13.65
N GLU A 20 41.01 -10.18 12.52
CA GLU A 20 40.57 -9.34 11.41
C GLU A 20 39.25 -9.83 10.81
N ILE A 21 39.12 -11.14 10.58
CA ILE A 21 37.87 -11.75 10.08
C ILE A 21 36.71 -11.47 11.03
N ASN A 22 36.92 -11.59 12.35
CA ASN A 22 35.89 -11.32 13.33
C ASN A 22 35.44 -9.86 13.32
N LYS A 23 36.38 -8.91 13.14
CA LYS A 23 36.06 -7.49 13.01
C LYS A 23 35.24 -7.21 11.75
N ILE A 24 35.62 -7.80 10.61
CA ILE A 24 34.88 -7.68 9.35
C ILE A 24 33.47 -8.26 9.48
N LYS A 25 33.32 -9.41 10.14
CA LYS A 25 31.99 -10.01 10.40
C LYS A 25 31.08 -9.07 11.19
N GLN A 26 31.60 -8.44 12.23
CA GLN A 26 30.83 -7.48 13.03
C GLN A 26 30.39 -6.27 12.20
N GLU A 27 31.28 -5.74 11.35
CA GLU A 27 30.96 -4.60 10.49
C GLU A 27 29.90 -4.96 9.43
N ILE A 28 30.02 -6.14 8.81
CA ILE A 28 29.02 -6.65 7.86
C ILE A 28 27.66 -6.78 8.56
N GLN A 29 27.62 -7.36 9.75
CA GLN A 29 26.38 -7.54 10.49
C GLN A 29 25.74 -6.20 10.89
N PHE A 30 26.55 -5.20 11.25
CA PHE A 30 26.07 -3.86 11.50
C PHE A 30 25.48 -3.22 10.24
N LYS A 31 26.19 -3.29 9.11
CA LYS A 31 25.72 -2.76 7.81
C LYS A 31 24.44 -3.45 7.35
N GLN A 32 24.30 -4.75 7.55
CA GLN A 32 23.07 -5.50 7.26
C GLN A 32 21.87 -4.97 8.06
N LYS A 33 22.05 -4.73 9.37
CA LYS A 33 20.98 -4.16 10.21
C LYS A 33 20.55 -2.77 9.73
N GLN A 34 21.52 -1.91 9.39
CA GLN A 34 21.24 -0.57 8.87
C GLN A 34 20.45 -0.60 7.55
N ILE A 35 20.83 -1.50 6.63
CA ILE A 35 20.11 -1.67 5.35
C ILE A 35 18.67 -2.13 5.57
N ILE A 36 18.44 -3.12 6.45
CA ILE A 36 17.10 -3.62 6.75
C ILE A 36 16.23 -2.50 7.30
N GLN A 37 16.74 -1.74 8.28
CA GLN A 37 16.01 -0.62 8.86
C GLN A 37 15.61 0.40 7.80
N GLN A 38 16.53 0.76 6.90
CA GLN A 38 16.26 1.74 5.86
C GLN A 38 15.26 1.22 4.80
N ILE A 39 15.25 -0.08 4.51
CA ILE A 39 14.23 -0.70 3.66
C ILE A 39 12.85 -0.63 4.32
N ASP A 40 12.77 -0.88 5.63
CA ASP A 40 11.49 -0.86 6.37
C ASP A 40 10.90 0.55 6.44
N GLU A 41 11.71 1.57 6.69
CA GLU A 41 11.30 2.98 6.67
C GLU A 41 10.77 3.37 5.28
N ASN A 42 11.51 3.06 4.21
CA ASN A 42 11.10 3.35 2.83
C ASN A 42 9.77 2.66 2.44
N LYS A 43 9.57 1.40 2.87
CA LYS A 43 8.30 0.69 2.62
C LYS A 43 7.13 1.35 3.33
N LYS A 44 7.31 1.80 4.57
CA LYS A 44 6.28 2.49 5.35
C LYS A 44 5.89 3.82 4.69
N ASP A 45 6.86 4.57 4.20
CA ASP A 45 6.59 5.83 3.50
C ASP A 45 5.85 5.59 2.18
N GLN A 46 6.23 4.56 1.42
CA GLN A 46 5.51 4.18 0.19
C GLN A 46 4.05 3.78 0.46
N THR A 47 3.80 2.94 1.47
CA THR A 47 2.43 2.53 1.81
C THR A 47 1.59 3.71 2.32
N GLN A 48 2.18 4.58 3.15
CA GLN A 48 1.49 5.78 3.64
C GLN A 48 1.13 6.74 2.49
N ASN A 49 2.03 6.92 1.52
CA ASN A 49 1.76 7.74 0.34
C ASN A 49 0.63 7.16 -0.52
N ILE A 50 0.58 5.83 -0.72
CA ILE A 50 -0.52 5.18 -1.45
C ILE A 50 -1.86 5.39 -0.74
N ILE A 51 -1.91 5.21 0.58
CA ILE A 51 -3.13 5.42 1.39
C ILE A 51 -3.58 6.89 1.30
N ASN A 52 -2.65 7.83 1.38
CA ASN A 52 -2.94 9.26 1.25
C ASN A 52 -3.48 9.61 -0.15
N ILE A 53 -2.94 9.02 -1.21
CA ILE A 53 -3.41 9.23 -2.58
C ILE A 53 -4.82 8.65 -2.75
N SER A 54 -5.09 7.43 -2.28
CA SER A 54 -6.41 6.81 -2.37
C SER A 54 -7.47 7.65 -1.64
N SER A 55 -7.21 8.00 -0.39
CA SER A 55 -8.14 8.82 0.41
C SER A 55 -8.35 10.21 -0.19
N THR A 56 -7.31 10.82 -0.77
CA THR A 56 -7.44 12.10 -1.48
C THR A 56 -8.25 11.96 -2.76
N LEU A 57 -8.05 10.89 -3.56
CA LEU A 57 -8.86 10.63 -4.76
C LEU A 57 -10.32 10.39 -4.41
N ASP A 58 -10.61 9.56 -3.40
CA ASP A 58 -11.98 9.27 -2.95
C ASP A 58 -12.68 10.56 -2.53
N PHE A 59 -12.01 11.41 -1.75
CA PHE A 59 -12.59 12.67 -1.29
C PHE A 59 -12.76 13.70 -2.41
N GLN A 60 -11.82 13.79 -3.35
CA GLN A 60 -11.93 14.69 -4.51
C GLN A 60 -13.03 14.24 -5.48
N LEU A 61 -13.18 12.92 -5.69
CA LEU A 61 -14.24 12.34 -6.49
C LEU A 61 -15.60 12.66 -5.86
N VAL A 62 -15.75 12.47 -4.55
CA VAL A 62 -16.97 12.82 -3.80
C VAL A 62 -17.24 14.32 -3.86
N ARG A 63 -16.22 15.17 -3.75
CA ARG A 63 -16.39 16.64 -3.85
C ARG A 63 -16.87 17.08 -5.23
N SER A 64 -16.58 16.29 -6.27
CA SER A 64 -17.03 16.55 -7.63
C SER A 64 -18.46 16.10 -7.93
N PHE A 65 -19.20 15.54 -6.96
CA PHE A 65 -20.64 15.26 -7.12
C PHE A 65 -21.41 16.54 -7.39
N LYS A 66 -21.51 16.87 -8.67
CA LYS A 66 -22.38 17.88 -9.23
C LYS A 66 -23.74 17.20 -9.46
N LEU A 67 -24.82 17.89 -9.10
CA LEU A 67 -26.16 17.47 -9.49
C LEU A 67 -26.24 17.54 -11.02
N ASN A 68 -26.27 16.37 -11.68
CA ASN A 68 -26.31 16.30 -13.14
C ASN A 68 -27.73 16.44 -13.67
N ASN A 69 -28.68 15.65 -13.13
CA ASN A 69 -30.07 15.61 -13.57
C ASN A 69 -31.02 15.61 -12.37
N THR A 70 -32.22 16.16 -12.57
CA THR A 70 -33.33 16.07 -11.61
C THR A 70 -34.47 15.31 -12.28
N PHE A 71 -34.82 14.15 -11.74
CA PHE A 71 -35.93 13.34 -12.25
C PHE A 71 -37.26 13.81 -11.67
N THR A 72 -38.06 14.48 -12.49
CA THR A 72 -39.39 14.97 -12.11
C THR A 72 -40.46 14.09 -12.73
N GLY A 73 -41.38 13.57 -11.91
CA GLY A 73 -42.51 12.78 -12.43
C GLY A 73 -43.31 12.08 -11.36
N HIS A 74 -42.70 11.74 -10.22
CA HIS A 74 -43.45 11.29 -9.07
C HIS A 74 -44.30 12.43 -8.52
N THR A 75 -45.57 12.14 -8.22
CA THR A 75 -46.52 13.12 -7.66
C THR A 75 -46.54 13.09 -6.13
N ASN A 76 -45.78 12.17 -5.53
CA ASN A 76 -45.59 12.02 -4.10
C ASN A 76 -44.15 11.55 -3.79
N THR A 77 -43.79 11.47 -2.51
CA THR A 77 -42.46 11.11 -2.03
C THR A 77 -41.97 9.78 -2.61
N ALA A 78 -40.80 9.81 -3.26
CA ALA A 78 -40.06 8.61 -3.61
C ALA A 78 -39.39 8.03 -2.35
N TRP A 79 -39.65 6.76 -2.05
CA TRP A 79 -39.17 6.08 -0.83
C TRP A 79 -38.07 5.07 -1.09
N SER A 80 -37.93 4.61 -2.33
CA SER A 80 -36.91 3.65 -2.73
C SER A 80 -36.28 4.05 -4.06
N ILE A 81 -34.99 3.76 -4.17
CA ILE A 81 -34.22 3.88 -5.39
C ILE A 81 -33.38 2.62 -5.55
N ASP A 82 -33.28 2.12 -6.76
CA ASP A 82 -32.41 1.02 -7.14
C ASP A 82 -31.78 1.32 -8.51
N TYR A 83 -30.71 0.62 -8.86
CA TYR A 83 -30.07 0.73 -10.16
C TYR A 83 -29.92 -0.65 -10.80
N SER A 84 -30.08 -0.70 -12.11
CA SER A 84 -29.91 -1.92 -12.88
C SER A 84 -29.13 -1.66 -14.15
N THR A 85 -28.33 -2.62 -14.54
CA THR A 85 -27.69 -2.65 -15.85
C THR A 85 -28.36 -3.73 -16.68
N PHE A 86 -28.89 -3.35 -17.84
CA PHE A 86 -29.53 -4.27 -18.76
C PHE A 86 -29.14 -3.91 -20.19
N ASP A 87 -28.54 -4.86 -20.90
CA ASP A 87 -28.08 -4.70 -22.29
C ASP A 87 -27.17 -3.47 -22.49
N ASP A 88 -26.13 -3.36 -21.67
CA ASP A 88 -25.18 -2.23 -21.62
C ASP A 88 -25.77 -0.85 -21.31
N CYS A 89 -27.08 -0.75 -21.06
CA CYS A 89 -27.75 0.45 -20.59
C CYS A 89 -27.83 0.47 -19.05
N GLN A 90 -27.68 1.67 -18.48
CA GLN A 90 -27.83 1.92 -17.05
C GLN A 90 -29.20 2.53 -16.80
N PHE A 91 -29.94 1.93 -15.87
CA PHE A 91 -31.26 2.42 -15.49
C PHE A 91 -31.33 2.66 -14.00
N ILE A 92 -32.04 3.71 -13.63
CA ILE A 92 -32.43 3.99 -12.25
C ILE A 92 -33.91 3.66 -12.11
N CYS A 93 -34.27 2.89 -11.08
CA CYS A 93 -35.64 2.60 -10.72
C CYS A 93 -36.00 3.33 -9.43
N SER A 94 -37.14 4.02 -9.40
CA SER A 94 -37.63 4.70 -8.20
C SER A 94 -39.05 4.28 -7.86
N GLY A 95 -39.30 3.93 -6.60
CA GLY A 95 -40.64 3.61 -6.07
C GLY A 95 -41.18 4.76 -5.21
N SER A 96 -42.44 5.13 -5.41
CA SER A 96 -43.07 6.26 -4.72
C SER A 96 -44.39 5.92 -4.04
N TYR A 97 -44.75 6.75 -3.06
CA TYR A 97 -46.05 6.70 -2.41
C TYR A 97 -47.22 7.01 -3.36
N ASP A 98 -46.94 7.58 -4.54
CA ASP A 98 -47.92 7.79 -5.61
C ASP A 98 -48.42 6.49 -6.28
N LYS A 99 -47.99 5.33 -5.76
CA LYS A 99 -48.34 3.98 -6.23
C LYS A 99 -47.73 3.64 -7.59
N THR A 100 -46.66 4.33 -7.99
CA THR A 100 -45.93 4.05 -9.22
C THR A 100 -44.46 3.69 -8.96
N VAL A 101 -43.91 2.91 -9.90
CA VAL A 101 -42.47 2.75 -10.07
C VAL A 101 -42.11 3.42 -11.39
N ARG A 102 -41.03 4.21 -11.39
CA ARG A 102 -40.50 4.87 -12.60
C ARG A 102 -39.10 4.36 -12.89
N VAL A 103 -38.79 4.28 -14.18
CA VAL A 103 -37.47 3.89 -14.69
C VAL A 103 -36.91 5.08 -15.47
N TRP A 104 -35.65 5.41 -15.23
CA TRP A 104 -34.93 6.55 -15.79
C TRP A 104 -33.67 6.05 -16.51
N ASP A 105 -33.36 6.63 -17.68
CA ASP A 105 -32.17 6.40 -18.49
C ASP A 105 -31.06 7.45 -18.24
#